data_AF-A0A8C7E5Q0-F1
#
_entry.id   AF-A0A8C7E5Q0-F1
#
_cell.length_a   1.000
_cell.length_b   1.000
_cell.length_c   1.000
_cell.angle_alpha   90.00
_cell.angle_beta   90.00
_cell.angle_gamma   90.00
#
_symmetry.space_group_name_H-M   'P 1'
#
loop_
_entity.id
_entity.type
_entity.pdbx_description
1 polymer ?
#
loop_
_entity_poly.entity_id
_entity_poly.type
_entity_poly.pdbx_seq_one_letter_code
_entity_poly.pdbx_strand_id
1 'polypeptide(L)'
;MKHLKELEDIQTKKDHLQKLVSHQRNSIEGLEKSLNVASSNTSLLQQQQLQLLESVQNLVSLISQGKVLKKEEWLFQDCMDILQSGFNLSGVYTLHINNVTESKKVIVGFKFFYYWFCGCGLFGGCGLVVM
;
A
#
# COMPACT_ATOMS: atom_id res chain seq x y z
N MET A 1 -44.57 -55.32 43.03
CA MET A 1 -44.06 -55.20 41.63
C MET A 1 -44.25 -53.81 41.03
N LYS A 2 -45.46 -53.23 40.90
CA LYS A 2 -45.68 -51.93 40.18
C LYS A 2 -44.63 -50.84 40.49
N HIS A 3 -44.45 -50.47 41.75
CA HIS A 3 -43.52 -49.39 42.13
C HIS A 3 -42.04 -49.64 41.79
N LEU A 4 -41.58 -50.89 41.69
CA LEU A 4 -40.21 -51.18 41.22
C LEU A 4 -40.05 -50.80 39.74
N LYS A 5 -41.07 -51.07 38.93
CA LYS A 5 -41.06 -50.77 37.50
C LYS A 5 -41.17 -49.27 37.24
N GLU A 6 -41.97 -48.56 38.04
CA GLU A 6 -42.03 -47.09 38.03
C GLU A 6 -40.68 -46.46 38.40
N LEU A 7 -39.98 -47.02 39.39
CA LEU A 7 -38.63 -46.57 39.79
C LEU A 7 -37.61 -46.78 38.66
N GLU A 8 -37.62 -47.95 38.02
CA GLU A 8 -36.76 -48.29 36.87
C GLU A 8 -37.01 -47.37 35.65
N ASP A 9 -38.28 -47.08 35.34
CA ASP A 9 -38.68 -46.13 34.29
C ASP A 9 -38.22 -44.69 34.61
N ILE A 10 -38.22 -44.29 35.88
CA ILE A 10 -37.70 -42.98 36.32
C ILE A 10 -36.18 -42.95 36.22
N GLN A 11 -35.49 -44.02 36.60
CA GLN A 11 -34.04 -44.16 36.51
C GLN A 11 -33.56 -44.01 35.06
N THR A 12 -34.17 -44.76 34.13
CA THR A 12 -33.83 -44.71 32.69
C THR A 12 -34.13 -43.35 32.05
N LYS A 13 -35.24 -42.71 32.40
CA LYS A 13 -35.54 -41.33 31.95
C LYS A 13 -34.53 -40.32 32.47
N LYS A 14 -34.11 -40.42 33.73
CA LYS A 14 -33.05 -39.58 34.31
C LYS A 14 -31.73 -39.76 33.56
N ASP A 15 -31.30 -41.00 33.33
CA ASP A 15 -30.04 -41.29 32.63
C ASP A 15 -30.06 -40.79 31.18
N HIS A 16 -31.20 -40.89 30.50
CA HIS A 16 -31.40 -40.34 29.17
C HIS A 16 -31.31 -38.81 29.15
N LEU A 17 -31.97 -38.12 30.10
CA LEU A 17 -31.87 -36.67 30.25
C LEU A 17 -30.45 -36.22 30.60
N GLN A 18 -29.73 -36.93 31.46
CA GLN A 18 -28.32 -36.62 31.76
C GLN A 18 -27.41 -36.76 30.53
N LYS A 19 -27.63 -37.77 29.69
CA LYS A 19 -26.92 -37.93 28.41
C LYS A 19 -27.22 -36.78 27.45
N LEU A 20 -28.49 -36.38 27.31
CA LEU A 20 -28.91 -35.25 26.48
C LEU A 20 -28.30 -33.93 26.95
N VAL A 21 -28.36 -33.62 28.24
CA VAL A 21 -27.77 -32.40 28.82
C VAL A 21 -26.26 -32.37 28.64
N SER A 22 -25.57 -33.51 28.82
CA SER A 22 -24.13 -33.61 28.56
C SER A 22 -23.79 -33.35 27.08
N HIS A 23 -24.53 -33.94 26.14
CA HIS A 23 -24.37 -33.69 24.71
C HIS A 23 -24.63 -32.22 24.34
N GLN A 24 -25.69 -31.62 24.87
CA GLN A 24 -26.01 -30.20 24.66
C GLN A 24 -24.90 -29.30 25.21
N ARG A 25 -24.37 -29.57 26.40
CA ARG A 25 -23.26 -28.82 26.99
C ARG A 25 -22.02 -28.85 26.09
N ASN A 26 -21.61 -30.03 25.63
CA ASN A 26 -20.46 -30.18 24.74
C ASN A 26 -20.69 -29.46 23.39
N SER A 27 -21.92 -29.44 22.90
CA SER A 27 -22.30 -28.72 21.67
C SER A 27 -22.21 -27.20 21.85
N ILE A 28 -22.66 -26.69 23.00
CA ILE A 28 -22.58 -25.27 23.36
C ILE A 28 -21.11 -24.84 23.49
N GLU A 29 -20.27 -25.59 24.20
CA GLU A 29 -18.84 -25.31 24.36
C GLU A 29 -18.11 -25.24 23.00
N GLY A 30 -18.44 -26.14 22.08
CA GLY A 30 -17.95 -26.10 20.69
C GLY A 30 -18.35 -24.82 19.95
N LEU A 31 -19.62 -24.41 20.07
CA LEU A 31 -20.14 -23.18 19.46
C LEU A 31 -19.51 -21.91 20.08
N GLU A 32 -19.34 -21.85 21.40
CA GLU A 32 -18.68 -20.75 22.10
C GLU A 32 -17.23 -20.58 21.64
N LYS A 33 -16.49 -21.69 21.50
CA LYS A 33 -15.12 -21.69 20.98
C LYS A 33 -15.06 -21.19 19.54
N SER A 34 -15.97 -21.65 18.68
CA SER A 34 -16.07 -21.19 17.28
C SER A 34 -16.42 -19.70 17.19
N LEU A 35 -17.36 -19.23 18.02
CA LEU A 35 -17.75 -17.83 18.10
C LEU A 35 -16.59 -16.94 18.56
N ASN A 36 -15.81 -17.36 19.56
CA ASN A 36 -14.66 -16.61 20.05
C ASN A 36 -13.56 -16.46 18.98
N VAL A 37 -13.29 -17.53 18.21
CA VAL A 37 -12.37 -17.48 17.05
C VAL A 37 -12.91 -16.57 15.95
N ALA A 38 -14.21 -16.64 15.62
CA ALA A 38 -14.81 -15.76 14.62
C ALA A 38 -14.79 -14.28 15.05
N SER A 39 -15.07 -14.01 16.32
CA SER A 39 -15.08 -12.66 16.90
C SER A 39 -13.67 -12.05 16.96
N SER A 40 -12.66 -12.81 17.39
CA SER A 40 -11.27 -12.34 17.42
C SER A 40 -10.70 -12.11 16.01
N ASN A 41 -11.01 -12.98 15.05
CA ASN A 41 -10.64 -12.75 13.65
C ASN A 41 -11.33 -11.49 13.08
N THR A 42 -12.58 -11.24 13.44
CA THR A 42 -13.33 -10.05 13.00
C THR A 42 -12.73 -8.76 13.58
N SER A 43 -12.38 -8.74 14.87
CA SER A 43 -11.75 -7.57 15.49
C SER A 43 -10.34 -7.30 14.93
N LEU A 44 -9.55 -8.34 14.65
CA LEU A 44 -8.26 -8.21 13.95
C LEU A 44 -8.44 -7.65 12.53
N LEU A 45 -9.41 -8.14 11.77
CA LEU A 45 -9.69 -7.65 10.41
C LEU A 45 -10.14 -6.18 10.42
N GLN A 46 -10.98 -5.78 11.38
CA GLN A 46 -11.39 -4.39 11.57
C GLN A 46 -10.18 -3.49 11.90
N GLN A 47 -9.26 -3.95 12.76
CA GLN A 47 -8.03 -3.22 13.06
C GLN A 47 -7.13 -3.06 11.82
N GLN A 48 -6.99 -4.11 11.01
CA GLN A 48 -6.24 -4.05 9.74
C GLN A 48 -6.87 -3.07 8.74
N GLN A 49 -8.20 -3.04 8.63
CA GLN A 49 -8.91 -2.08 7.78
C GLN A 49 -8.68 -0.63 8.23
N LEU A 50 -8.67 -0.36 9.54
CA LEU A 50 -8.36 0.97 10.08
C LEU A 50 -6.92 1.40 9.78
N GLN A 51 -5.93 0.52 9.98
CA GLN A 51 -4.53 0.81 9.65
C GLN A 51 -4.29 1.04 8.16
N LEU A 52 -4.99 0.29 7.30
CA LEU A 52 -4.94 0.51 5.85
C LEU A 52 -5.57 1.86 5.47
N LEU A 53 -6.72 2.20 6.05
CA LEU A 53 -7.39 3.49 5.83
C LEU A 53 -6.51 4.67 6.26
N GLU A 54 -5.89 4.59 7.44
CA GLU A 54 -4.93 5.59 7.93
C GLU A 54 -3.72 5.72 6.99
N SER A 55 -3.17 4.59 6.53
CA SER A 55 -2.05 4.58 5.57
C SER A 55 -2.44 5.24 4.24
N VAL A 56 -3.63 4.97 3.72
CA VAL A 56 -4.16 5.60 2.50
C VAL A 56 -4.40 7.10 2.72
N GLN A 57 -4.97 7.51 3.85
CA GLN A 57 -5.16 8.93 4.19
C GLN A 57 -3.82 9.67 4.31
N ASN A 58 -2.80 9.04 4.91
CA ASN A 58 -1.44 9.59 4.99
C ASN A 58 -0.80 9.74 3.59
N LEU A 59 -0.94 8.75 2.71
CA LEU A 59 -0.47 8.84 1.33
C LEU A 59 -1.20 9.93 0.54
N VAL A 60 -2.52 10.03 0.64
CA VAL A 60 -3.32 11.10 0.03
C VAL A 60 -2.90 12.47 0.57
N SER A 61 -2.62 12.58 1.87
CA SER A 61 -2.14 13.81 2.51
C SER A 61 -0.76 14.21 1.97
N LEU A 62 0.19 13.28 1.83
CA LEU A 62 1.52 13.54 1.25
C LEU A 62 1.44 14.01 -0.22
N ILE A 63 0.54 13.43 -1.00
CA ILE A 63 0.28 13.84 -2.40
C ILE A 63 -0.38 15.23 -2.45
N SER A 64 -1.41 15.45 -1.62
CA SER A 64 -2.18 16.71 -1.55
C SER A 64 -1.36 17.88 -0.99
N GLN A 65 -0.40 17.62 -0.10
CA GLN A 65 0.57 18.59 0.39
C GLN A 65 1.61 19.02 -0.67
N GLY A 66 1.53 18.49 -1.90
CA GLY A 66 2.50 18.83 -2.95
C GLY A 66 3.91 18.35 -2.62
N LYS A 67 4.03 17.21 -1.92
CA LYS A 67 5.25 16.38 -1.90
C LYS A 67 5.23 15.29 -2.98
N VAL A 68 4.49 15.53 -4.08
CA VAL A 68 5.15 15.33 -5.39
C VAL A 68 6.44 16.12 -5.27
N LEU A 69 7.57 15.42 -5.26
CA LEU A 69 8.90 15.96 -4.99
C LEU A 69 8.93 17.40 -5.49
N LYS A 70 9.10 18.38 -4.58
CA LYS A 70 9.61 19.70 -4.98
C LYS A 70 11.01 19.40 -5.50
N LYS A 71 11.06 18.93 -6.75
CA LYS A 71 12.20 18.98 -7.62
C LYS A 71 12.43 20.47 -7.65
N GLU A 72 13.35 20.90 -6.78
CA GLU A 72 13.77 22.29 -6.66
C GLU A 72 13.87 22.79 -8.08
N GLU A 73 13.30 23.95 -8.35
CA GLU A 73 13.23 24.49 -9.70
C GLU A 73 14.65 24.96 -10.05
N TRP A 74 15.52 23.98 -10.28
CA TRP A 74 16.85 24.10 -10.83
C TRP A 74 16.62 24.57 -12.26
N LEU A 75 16.60 25.89 -12.42
CA LEU A 75 16.41 26.59 -13.68
C LEU A 75 17.68 26.44 -14.51
N PHE A 76 17.87 25.24 -15.07
CA PHE A 76 18.93 24.99 -16.04
C PHE A 76 18.58 25.72 -17.33
N GLN A 77 19.47 26.57 -17.83
CA GLN A 77 19.25 27.32 -19.06
C GLN A 77 19.46 26.41 -20.28
N ASP A 78 20.45 25.52 -20.17
CA ASP A 78 20.75 24.46 -21.13
C ASP A 78 21.24 23.17 -20.43
N CYS A 79 21.70 22.18 -21.21
CA CYS A 79 22.20 20.91 -20.66
C CYS A 79 23.68 20.93 -20.24
N MET A 80 24.41 22.01 -20.50
CA MET A 80 25.73 22.26 -19.92
C MET A 80 25.58 22.69 -18.45
N ASP A 81 24.58 23.51 -18.11
CA ASP A 81 24.29 23.90 -16.72
C ASP A 81 23.98 22.69 -15.83
N ILE A 82 23.30 21.68 -16.39
CA ILE A 82 23.02 20.40 -15.71
C ILE A 82 24.32 19.69 -15.31
N LEU A 83 25.32 19.68 -16.21
CA LEU A 83 26.65 19.11 -15.93
C LEU A 83 27.38 19.89 -14.82
N GLN A 84 27.46 21.21 -14.97
CA GLN A 84 28.21 22.07 -14.06
C GLN A 84 27.61 22.06 -12.64
N SER A 85 26.30 21.85 -12.54
CA SER A 85 25.58 21.65 -11.29
C SER A 85 25.78 20.25 -10.67
N GLY A 86 26.60 19.39 -11.28
CA GLY A 86 26.97 18.06 -10.77
C GLY A 86 25.97 16.93 -11.02
N PHE A 87 24.91 17.17 -11.80
CA PHE A 87 23.85 16.18 -12.06
C PHE A 87 24.27 15.16 -13.13
N ASN A 88 25.14 14.22 -12.77
CA ASN A 88 25.71 13.19 -13.66
C ASN A 88 24.79 11.96 -13.88
N LEU A 89 23.47 12.14 -13.89
CA LEU A 89 22.49 11.04 -13.98
C LEU A 89 21.65 11.14 -15.25
N SER A 90 21.46 10.00 -15.94
CA SER A 90 20.54 9.95 -17.07
C SER A 90 19.10 10.17 -16.61
N GLY A 91 18.36 11.09 -17.23
CA GLY A 91 17.00 11.41 -16.78
C GLY A 91 16.31 12.53 -17.56
N VAL A 92 15.09 12.86 -17.12
CA VAL A 92 14.29 13.97 -17.68
C VAL A 92 14.55 15.24 -16.87
N TYR A 93 15.07 16.26 -17.54
CA TYR A 93 15.34 17.58 -16.99
C TYR A 93 14.39 18.61 -17.58
N THR A 94 14.24 19.74 -16.90
CA THR A 94 13.43 20.88 -17.35
C THR A 94 14.39 22.03 -17.60
N LEU A 95 14.41 22.55 -18.83
CA LEU A 95 15.18 23.72 -19.20
C LEU A 95 14.30 24.96 -19.26
N HIS A 96 14.83 26.09 -18.79
CA HIS A 96 14.22 27.41 -18.95
C HIS A 96 15.02 28.24 -19.95
N ILE A 97 14.67 28.12 -21.22
CA ILE A 97 15.36 28.85 -22.30
C ILE A 97 14.83 30.28 -22.33
N ASN A 98 15.67 31.28 -22.05
CA ASN A 98 15.26 32.70 -21.94
C ASN A 98 14.59 33.31 -23.20
N ASN A 99 14.57 32.58 -24.31
CA ASN A 99 13.93 32.96 -25.57
C ASN A 99 12.54 32.29 -25.78
N VAL A 100 12.05 31.54 -24.78
CA VAL A 100 10.75 30.84 -24.81
C VAL A 100 10.13 30.94 -23.41
N THR A 101 8.94 31.53 -23.30
CA THR A 101 8.23 31.71 -22.01
C THR A 101 7.76 30.40 -21.36
N GLU A 102 7.89 29.28 -22.07
CA GLU A 102 7.55 27.93 -21.60
C GLU A 102 8.80 27.08 -21.41
N SER A 103 8.93 26.44 -20.24
CA SER A 103 10.03 25.54 -19.94
C SER A 103 9.95 24.24 -20.75
N LYS A 104 11.06 23.82 -21.39
CA LYS A 104 11.13 22.61 -22.23
C LYS A 104 11.65 21.42 -21.43
N LYS A 105 10.97 20.28 -21.50
CA LYS A 105 11.46 19.01 -20.93
C LYS A 105 12.40 18.33 -21.92
N VAL A 106 13.55 17.87 -21.43
CA VAL A 106 14.64 17.27 -22.21
C VAL A 106 15.13 15.97 -21.57
N ILE A 107 15.56 15.00 -22.39
CA ILE A 107 16.09 13.71 -21.90
C ILE A 107 17.61 13.75 -22.01
N VAL A 108 18.31 13.89 -20.89
CA VAL A 108 19.78 13.86 -20.86
C VAL A 108 20.25 12.43 -20.64
N GLY A 109 21.13 11.94 -21.53
CA GLY A 109 21.74 10.62 -21.44
C GLY A 109 23.22 10.71 -21.07
N PHE A 110 23.57 10.22 -19.89
CA PHE A 110 24.94 9.96 -19.44
C PHE A 110 25.24 8.47 -19.62
N LYS A 111 25.96 8.11 -20.69
CA LYS A 111 26.48 6.75 -20.88
C LYS A 111 27.94 6.72 -20.41
N PHE A 112 28.33 5.66 -19.70
CA PHE A 112 29.68 5.48 -19.15
C PHE A 112 30.77 5.80 -20.19
N PHE A 113 31.60 6.80 -19.87
CA PHE A 113 32.81 7.20 -20.61
C PHE A 113 32.63 7.40 -22.13
N TYR A 114 32.45 8.68 -22.53
CA TYR A 114 32.68 9.28 -23.87
C TYR A 114 31.50 9.63 -24.81
N TYR A 115 30.22 9.42 -24.50
CA TYR A 115 29.10 9.83 -25.38
C TYR A 115 28.00 10.63 -24.64
N TRP A 116 27.68 11.86 -25.10
CA TRP A 116 26.69 12.79 -24.50
C TRP A 116 25.63 13.26 -25.53
N PHE A 117 24.33 13.30 -25.18
CA PHE A 117 23.30 14.02 -25.99
C PHE A 117 22.12 14.65 -25.19
N CYS A 118 21.88 15.98 -25.34
CA CYS A 118 20.57 16.74 -25.30
C CYS A 118 20.71 18.31 -25.27
N GLY A 119 20.09 19.15 -26.14
CA GLY A 119 20.27 20.66 -26.28
C GLY A 119 20.93 21.30 -27.58
N CYS A 120 20.19 21.87 -28.59
CA CYS A 120 20.72 22.45 -29.88
C CYS A 120 19.73 23.27 -30.80
N GLY A 121 19.35 22.84 -32.02
CA GLY A 121 18.98 23.77 -33.13
C GLY A 121 17.97 23.33 -34.21
N LEU A 122 17.69 24.15 -35.24
CA LEU A 122 18.26 25.49 -35.53
C LEU A 122 17.28 26.67 -35.40
N PHE A 123 15.98 26.44 -35.18
CA PHE A 123 14.97 27.51 -34.98
C PHE A 123 14.52 27.62 -33.49
N GLY A 124 15.42 27.26 -32.55
CA GLY A 124 15.21 27.31 -31.08
C GLY A 124 15.03 25.93 -30.40
N GLY A 125 16.09 25.10 -30.31
CA GLY A 125 15.99 23.63 -30.13
C GLY A 125 16.97 22.88 -29.18
N CYS A 126 17.08 21.54 -29.34
CA CYS A 126 17.33 20.57 -28.23
C CYS A 126 18.19 19.24 -28.44
N GLY A 127 19.39 19.20 -29.05
CA GLY A 127 20.40 18.08 -28.94
C GLY A 127 21.94 18.41 -28.81
N LEU A 128 22.55 18.42 -27.59
CA LEU A 128 24.01 18.59 -27.31
C LEU A 128 24.77 17.55 -28.11
N VAL A 129 25.96 17.90 -28.58
CA VAL A 129 26.56 17.21 -29.73
C VAL A 129 27.61 16.18 -29.32
N VAL A 130 27.73 15.17 -30.19
CA VAL A 130 28.63 14.00 -30.16
C VAL A 130 30.06 14.31 -29.71
N MET A 131 30.64 13.37 -28.98
CA MET A 131 31.77 12.61 -29.51
C MET A 131 31.47 11.11 -29.43
#